data_AF-A0A2S3U7S9-F1
#
_entry.id   AF-A0A2S3U7S9-F1
#
_cell.length_a   1.000
_cell.length_b   1.000
_cell.length_c   1.000
_cell.angle_alpha   90.00
_cell.angle_beta   90.00
_cell.angle_gamma   90.00
#
_symmetry.space_group_name_H-M   'P 1'
#
loop_
_entity.id
_entity.type
_entity.pdbx_description
1 polymer ?
#
loop_
_entity_poly.entity_id
_entity_poly.type
_entity_poly.pdbx_seq_one_letter_code
_entity_poly.pdbx_strand_id
1 'polypeptide(L)'
;MAGQEQQVRVSIPVSALKRAGIDRDDQLQLKVRNDALVLEKIKPRQPQWQQYLIIWPLLVAILSGLASYGYWWFQKVRPVPLTGAQSIGSLTIVAGVVTGAVLFVGFS
;
A
#
# COMPACT_ATOMS: atom_id res chain seq x y z
N MET A 1 -21.00 20.57 38.44
CA MET A 1 -19.60 20.61 38.91
C MET A 1 -18.75 19.98 37.81
N ALA A 2 -17.96 20.78 37.09
CA ALA A 2 -17.08 20.27 36.04
C ALA A 2 -15.94 19.50 36.71
N GLY A 3 -15.87 18.18 36.51
CA GLY A 3 -14.78 17.36 37.02
C GLY A 3 -13.48 17.81 36.36
N GLN A 4 -12.53 18.28 37.18
CA GLN A 4 -11.19 18.64 36.72
C GLN A 4 -10.54 17.41 36.09
N GLU A 5 -10.14 17.52 34.82
CA GLU A 5 -9.34 16.51 34.15
C GLU A 5 -8.01 16.35 34.91
N GLN A 6 -7.89 15.27 35.68
CA GLN A 6 -6.66 14.96 36.40
C GLN A 6 -5.57 14.60 35.38
N GLN A 7 -4.62 15.51 35.20
CA GLN A 7 -3.41 15.22 34.43
C GLN A 7 -2.56 14.19 35.17
N VAL A 8 -2.61 12.94 34.72
CA VAL A 8 -1.78 11.86 35.25
C VAL A 8 -0.40 11.92 34.59
N ARG A 9 0.65 12.22 35.36
CA ARG A 9 2.05 12.15 34.92
C ARG A 9 2.68 10.86 35.42
N VAL A 10 3.23 10.06 34.50
CA VAL A 10 3.94 8.82 34.85
C VAL A 10 5.45 9.06 34.72
N SER A 11 6.18 8.85 35.81
CA SER A 11 7.65 8.92 35.80
C SER A 11 8.23 7.57 35.36
N ILE A 12 8.93 7.57 34.23
CA ILE A 12 9.58 6.38 33.68
C ILE A 12 11.10 6.49 33.96
N PRO A 13 11.75 5.42 34.45
CA PRO A 13 13.20 5.44 34.66
C PRO A 13 13.95 5.59 33.34
N VAL A 14 15.02 6.40 33.36
CA VAL A 14 15.85 6.72 32.18
C VAL A 14 16.46 5.46 31.53
N SER A 15 16.69 4.42 32.32
CA SER A 15 17.17 3.11 31.84
C SER A 15 16.16 2.41 30.94
N ALA A 16 14.86 2.54 31.19
CA ALA A 16 13.80 1.96 30.36
C ALA A 16 13.64 2.73 29.04
N LEU A 17 13.75 4.06 29.07
CA LEU A 17 13.78 4.92 27.87
C LEU A 17 14.92 4.53 26.92
N LYS A 18 16.14 4.37 27.46
CA LYS A 18 17.33 4.01 26.67
C LYS A 18 17.22 2.61 26.06
N ARG A 19 16.64 1.64 26.78
CA ARG A 19 16.37 0.29 26.26
C ARG A 19 15.31 0.28 25.17
N ALA A 20 14.34 1.19 25.24
CA ALA A 20 13.30 1.35 24.25
C ALA A 20 13.74 2.18 23.02
N GLY A 21 14.95 2.76 23.04
CA GLY A 21 15.45 3.61 21.94
C GLY A 21 14.64 4.90 21.74
N ILE A 22 14.02 5.38 22.82
CA ILE A 22 13.17 6.58 22.84
C ILE A 22 14.00 7.73 23.40
N ASP A 23 14.06 8.83 22.66
CA ASP A 23 14.72 10.05 23.10
C ASP A 23 13.76 10.97 23.89
N ARG A 24 14.31 11.91 24.66
CA ARG A 24 13.48 12.78 25.54
C ARG A 24 12.52 13.70 24.76
N ASP A 25 12.81 13.91 23.48
CA ASP A 25 12.07 14.81 22.58
C ASP A 25 11.18 14.04 21.57
N ASP A 26 11.14 12.69 21.67
CA ASP A 26 10.31 11.89 20.79
C ASP A 26 8.82 12.04 21.15
N GLN A 27 8.00 12.30 20.13
CA GLN A 27 6.55 12.20 20.29
C GLN A 27 6.16 10.72 20.43
N LEU A 28 5.48 10.39 21.53
CA LEU A 28 5.03 9.04 21.86
C LEU A 28 3.51 8.93 21.71
N GLN A 29 3.05 7.81 21.16
CA GLN A 29 1.64 7.44 21.17
C GLN A 29 1.37 6.49 22.32
N LEU A 30 0.42 6.86 23.17
CA LEU A 30 -0.10 6.01 24.23
C LEU A 30 -1.25 5.17 23.66
N LYS A 31 -1.10 3.85 23.67
CA LYS A 31 -2.16 2.91 23.31
C LYS A 31 -2.51 2.07 24.54
N VAL A 32 -3.81 1.90 24.79
CA VAL A 32 -4.31 0.97 25.80
C VAL A 32 -4.52 -0.37 25.10
N ARG A 33 -3.82 -1.43 25.53
CA ARG A 33 -3.97 -2.78 24.99
C ARG A 33 -3.94 -3.79 26.13
N ASN A 34 -5.01 -4.58 26.27
CA ASN A 34 -5.15 -5.64 27.29
C ASN A 34 -4.81 -5.15 28.70
N ASP A 35 -5.47 -4.08 29.16
CA ASP A 35 -5.26 -3.44 30.47
C ASP A 35 -3.83 -2.93 30.74
N ALA A 36 -2.96 -2.90 29.72
CA ALA A 36 -1.64 -2.31 29.79
C ALA A 36 -1.57 -1.01 28.97
N LEU A 37 -0.85 -0.03 29.51
CA LEU A 37 -0.48 1.20 28.83
C LEU A 37 0.81 0.94 28.04
N VAL A 38 0.70 0.90 26.71
CA VAL A 38 1.83 0.69 25.80
C VAL A 38 2.20 2.03 25.17
N LEU A 39 3.43 2.49 25.41
CA LEU A 39 3.99 3.64 24.71
C LEU A 39 4.74 3.15 23.48
N GLU A 40 4.27 3.54 22.31
CA GLU A 40 4.95 3.29 21.04
C GLU A 40 5.51 4.61 20.49
N LYS A 41 6.73 4.55 19.96
CA LYS A 41 7.27 5.66 19.17
C LYS A 41 6.33 5.91 17.99
N ILE A 42 5.98 7.18 17.76
CA ILE A 42 5.22 7.54 16.58
C ILE A 42 6.11 7.24 15.37
N LYS A 43 5.91 6.08 14.76
CA LYS A 43 6.42 5.84 13.42
C LYS A 43 5.68 6.82 12.54
N PRO A 44 6.36 7.77 11.86
CA PRO A 44 5.70 8.56 10.84
C PRO A 44 5.06 7.55 9.89
N ARG A 45 3.74 7.63 9.73
CA ARG A 45 3.00 6.83 8.76
C ARG A 45 3.57 7.22 7.41
N GLN A 46 4.59 6.51 6.92
CA GLN A 46 5.38 6.94 5.78
C GLN A 46 4.45 7.05 4.56
N PRO A 47 4.10 8.27 4.11
CA PRO A 47 3.20 8.42 2.97
C PRO A 47 3.85 7.88 1.69
N GLN A 48 5.19 7.80 1.68
CA GLN A 48 5.99 7.27 0.58
C GLN A 48 5.73 5.78 0.31
N TRP A 49 5.49 4.97 1.35
CA TRP A 49 5.15 3.56 1.15
C TRP A 49 3.83 3.44 0.38
N GLN A 50 2.84 4.25 0.76
CA GLN A 50 1.52 4.23 0.13
C GLN A 50 1.57 4.73 -1.32
N GLN A 51 2.41 5.72 -1.63
CA GLN A 51 2.67 6.14 -3.01
C GLN A 51 3.38 5.05 -3.83
N TYR A 52 4.38 4.38 -3.26
CA TYR A 52 5.10 3.31 -3.95
C TYR A 52 4.20 2.11 -4.27
N LEU A 53 3.25 1.79 -3.39
CA LEU A 53 2.22 0.76 -3.61
C LEU A 53 1.29 1.08 -4.80
N ILE A 54 1.16 2.35 -5.21
CA ILE A 54 0.28 2.75 -6.34
C ILE A 54 1.08 2.94 -7.64
N ILE A 55 2.31 3.43 -7.56
CA ILE A 55 3.13 3.75 -8.74
C ILE A 55 3.49 2.50 -9.54
N TRP A 56 3.91 1.42 -8.89
CA TRP A 56 4.31 0.19 -9.58
C TRP A 56 3.14 -0.47 -10.35
N PRO A 57 1.94 -0.66 -9.75
CA PRO A 57 0.79 -1.19 -10.49
C PRO A 57 0.37 -0.33 -11.67
N LEU A 58 0.48 1.00 -11.51
CA LEU A 58 0.17 1.94 -12.58
C LEU A 58 1.11 1.75 -13.77
N LEU A 59 2.40 1.57 -13.52
CA LEU A 59 3.38 1.26 -14.58
C LEU A 59 3.05 -0.05 -15.30
N VAL A 60 2.72 -1.11 -14.55
CA VAL A 60 2.33 -2.40 -15.12
C VAL A 60 1.07 -2.28 -15.98
N ALA A 61 0.06 -1.53 -15.53
CA ALA A 61 -1.16 -1.28 -16.29
C ALA A 61 -0.90 -0.51 -17.60
N ILE A 62 -0.07 0.53 -17.55
CA ILE A 62 0.32 1.32 -18.73
C ILE A 62 1.06 0.43 -19.75
N LEU A 63 2.03 -0.36 -19.29
CA LEU A 63 2.78 -1.28 -20.15
C LEU A 63 1.87 -2.35 -20.78
N SER A 64 0.94 -2.92 -20.02
CA SER A 64 -0.02 -3.91 -20.51
C SER A 64 -0.95 -3.32 -21.57
N GLY A 65 -1.43 -2.09 -21.36
CA GLY A 65 -2.23 -1.35 -22.32
C GLY A 65 -1.48 -1.06 -23.62
N LEU A 66 -0.23 -0.58 -23.51
CA LEU A 66 0.65 -0.34 -24.66
C LEU A 66 0.95 -1.63 -25.44
N ALA A 67 1.25 -2.72 -24.74
CA ALA A 67 1.50 -4.03 -25.35
C ALA A 67 0.26 -4.54 -26.10
N SER A 68 -0.91 -4.42 -25.49
CA SER A 68 -2.19 -4.80 -26.10
C SER A 68 -2.48 -3.95 -27.35
N TYR A 69 -2.27 -2.64 -27.28
CA TYR A 69 -2.45 -1.74 -28.42
C TYR A 69 -1.45 -2.06 -29.56
N GLY A 70 -0.18 -2.26 -29.21
CA GLY A 70 0.87 -2.62 -30.16
C GLY A 70 0.59 -3.95 -30.87
N TYR A 71 0.04 -4.93 -30.15
CA TYR A 71 -0.37 -6.21 -30.74
C TYR A 71 -1.42 -6.02 -31.84
N TRP A 72 -2.46 -5.21 -31.60
CA TRP A 72 -3.47 -4.91 -32.61
C TRP A 72 -2.91 -4.11 -33.79
N TRP A 73 -2.00 -3.18 -33.52
CA TRP A 73 -1.32 -2.42 -34.56
C TRP A 73 -0.50 -3.32 -35.48
N PHE A 74 0.27 -4.26 -34.90
CA PHE A 74 1.12 -5.17 -35.66
C PHE A 74 0.31 -6.17 -36.50
N GLN A 75 -0.82 -6.63 -35.97
CA GLN A 75 -1.71 -7.54 -36.68
C GLN A 75 -2.49 -6.88 -37.84
N LYS A 76 -2.42 -5.55 -38.01
CA LYS A 76 -3.08 -4.79 -39.10
C LYS A 76 -4.58 -5.09 -39.27
N VAL A 77 -5.25 -5.59 -38.22
CA VAL A 77 -6.65 -6.01 -38.29
C VAL A 77 -7.55 -4.79 -38.16
N ARG A 78 -8.33 -4.50 -39.19
CA ARG A 78 -9.42 -3.52 -39.18
C ARG A 78 -10.60 -4.20 -39.86
N PRO A 79 -11.70 -4.58 -39.19
CA PRO A 79 -12.09 -4.42 -37.79
C PRO A 79 -11.79 -5.66 -36.93
N VAL A 80 -11.52 -5.45 -35.64
CA VAL A 80 -11.35 -6.54 -34.67
C VAL A 80 -12.72 -7.01 -34.19
N PRO A 81 -13.05 -8.31 -34.27
CA PRO A 81 -14.31 -8.82 -33.75
C PRO A 81 -14.36 -8.64 -32.22
N LEU A 82 -15.54 -8.29 -31.71
CA LEU A 82 -15.77 -8.10 -30.26
C LEU A 82 -15.67 -9.42 -29.48
N THR A 83 -16.08 -10.52 -30.12
CA THR A 83 -16.13 -11.88 -29.56
C THR A 83 -15.57 -12.90 -30.55
N GLY A 84 -15.13 -14.07 -30.06
CA GLY A 84 -14.48 -15.12 -30.88
C GLY A 84 -13.02 -15.37 -30.48
N ALA A 85 -12.37 -16.33 -31.14
CA ALA A 85 -11.04 -16.81 -30.75
C ALA A 85 -9.92 -15.77 -30.86
N GLN A 86 -10.05 -14.79 -31.78
CA GLN A 86 -9.10 -13.69 -31.97
C GLN A 86 -9.86 -12.36 -31.89
N SER A 87 -10.36 -12.06 -30.69
CA SER A 87 -11.26 -10.93 -30.40
C SER A 87 -10.75 -10.02 -29.29
N ILE A 88 -11.34 -8.81 -29.20
CA ILE A 88 -11.07 -7.88 -28.09
C ILE A 88 -11.35 -8.56 -26.74
N GLY A 89 -12.44 -9.33 -26.64
CA GLY A 89 -12.77 -10.07 -25.42
C GLY A 89 -11.69 -11.08 -25.03
N SER A 90 -11.27 -11.93 -25.97
CA SER A 90 -10.23 -12.94 -25.71
C SER A 90 -8.90 -12.32 -25.27
N LEU A 91 -8.50 -11.21 -25.89
CA LEU A 91 -7.26 -10.52 -25.54
C LEU A 91 -7.34 -9.82 -24.19
N THR A 92 -8.49 -9.20 -23.88
CA THR A 92 -8.73 -8.58 -22.57
C THR A 92 -8.68 -9.62 -21.44
N ILE A 93 -9.23 -10.81 -21.67
CA ILE A 93 -9.17 -11.91 -20.69
C ILE A 93 -7.72 -12.33 -20.45
N VAL A 94 -6.97 -12.63 -21.52
CA VAL A 94 -5.57 -13.07 -21.40
C VAL A 94 -4.70 -11.98 -20.78
N ALA A 95 -4.81 -10.74 -21.25
CA ALA A 95 -4.09 -9.60 -20.71
C ALA A 95 -4.44 -9.35 -19.24
N GLY A 96 -5.72 -9.49 -18.87
CA GLY A 96 -6.19 -9.37 -17.50
C GLY A 96 -5.59 -10.44 -16.59
N VAL A 97 -5.57 -11.71 -17.02
CA VAL A 97 -4.96 -12.81 -16.27
C VAL A 97 -3.45 -12.60 -16.09
N VAL A 98 -2.73 -12.25 -17.15
CA VAL A 98 -1.28 -12.01 -17.09
C VAL A 98 -0.96 -10.82 -16.19
N THR A 99 -1.66 -9.71 -16.38
CA THR A 99 -1.47 -8.49 -15.58
C THR A 99 -1.80 -8.75 -14.11
N GLY A 100 -2.91 -9.44 -13.83
CA GLY A 100 -3.31 -9.83 -12.48
C GLY A 100 -2.29 -10.73 -11.79
N ALA A 101 -1.74 -11.71 -12.49
CA ALA A 101 -0.70 -12.59 -11.96
C ALA A 101 0.59 -11.82 -11.62
N VAL A 102 1.03 -10.91 -12.50
CA VAL A 102 2.21 -10.07 -12.26
C VAL A 102 2.01 -9.17 -11.03
N LEU A 103 0.83 -8.55 -10.91
CA LEU A 103 0.51 -7.74 -9.73
C LEU A 103 0.46 -8.58 -8.46
N PHE A 104 -0.16 -9.77 -8.51
CA PHE A 104 -0.26 -10.65 -7.35
C PHE A 104 1.11 -11.09 -6.82
N VAL A 105 2.04 -11.47 -7.72
CA VAL A 105 3.41 -11.83 -7.36
C VAL A 105 4.18 -10.62 -6.80
N GLY A 106 3.96 -9.43 -7.34
CA GLY A 106 4.64 -8.21 -6.86
C GLY A 106 4.13 -7.69 -5.52
N PHE A 107 2.92 -8.07 -5.10
CA PHE A 107 2.32 -7.65 -3.82
C PHE A 107 2.37 -8.71 -2.71
N SER A 108 2.63 -9.97 -3.04
CA SER A 108 2.76 -11.09 -2.07
C SER A 108 4.14 -11.10 -1.44
#